data_AF-A0A2V5V8M8-F1
#
_entry.id   AF-A0A2V5V8M8-F1
#
_cell.length_a   1.000
_cell.length_b   1.000
_cell.length_c   1.000
_cell.angle_alpha   90.00
_cell.angle_beta   90.00
_cell.angle_gamma   90.00
#
_symmetry.space_group_name_H-M   'P 1'
#
loop_
_entity.id
_entity.type
_entity.pdbx_description
1 polymer ?
#
loop_
_entity_poly.entity_id
_entity_poly.type
_entity_poly.pdbx_seq_one_letter_code
_entity_poly.pdbx_strand_id
1 'polypeptide(L)'
;GADAMAPGDRVEIYGSVGTLTYDFGSDVVQVGKLGDRALHVVDLPPELEGEWRVEEDFLAAVKSKGRIRPRPNFEEGVRYMRVVQAVADSHARNEWVEIKK
;
A
#
# COMPACT_ATOMS: atom_id res chain seq x y z
N GLY A 1 -1.43 -12.10 -21.00
CA GLY A 1 -1.18 -10.98 -21.91
C GLY A 1 -0.68 -9.82 -21.08
N ALA A 2 0.30 -9.07 -21.57
CA ALA A 2 0.67 -7.79 -20.95
C ALA A 2 -0.23 -6.73 -21.60
N ASP A 3 -1.14 -6.14 -20.82
CA ASP A 3 -2.01 -5.08 -21.30
C ASP A 3 -1.19 -3.80 -21.51
N ALA A 4 -1.15 -3.33 -22.76
CA ALA A 4 -0.42 -2.12 -23.20
C ALA A 4 -1.02 -0.81 -22.67
N MET A 5 -2.00 -0.88 -21.75
CA MET A 5 -2.72 0.25 -21.19
C MET A 5 -3.05 0.05 -19.71
N ALA A 6 -2.23 -0.76 -19.00
CA ALA A 6 -2.34 -0.85 -17.56
C ALA A 6 -2.24 0.57 -16.98
N PRO A 7 -3.23 1.02 -16.17
CA PRO A 7 -3.12 2.31 -15.50
C PRO A 7 -1.80 2.34 -14.74
N GLY A 8 -1.12 3.49 -14.76
CA GLY A 8 0.15 3.66 -14.04
C GLY A 8 0.00 3.23 -12.58
N ASP A 9 1.09 2.75 -11.99
CA ASP A 9 1.11 2.36 -10.59
C ASP A 9 0.68 3.57 -9.75
N ARG A 10 -0.51 3.49 -9.16
CA ARG A 10 -1.10 4.56 -8.36
C ARG A 10 -1.87 3.98 -7.18
N VAL A 11 -1.83 4.67 -6.05
CA VAL A 11 -2.73 4.44 -4.93
C VAL A 11 -3.71 5.60 -4.77
N GLU A 12 -4.96 5.28 -4.46
CA GLU A 12 -6.03 6.25 -4.24
C GLU A 12 -6.72 5.95 -2.91
N ILE A 13 -6.92 6.99 -2.11
CA ILE A 13 -7.56 6.90 -0.80
C ILE A 13 -8.74 7.88 -0.79
N TYR A 14 -9.94 7.34 -0.62
CA TYR A 14 -11.18 8.09 -0.54
C TYR A 14 -11.68 8.13 0.89
N GLY A 15 -11.61 9.31 1.51
CA GLY A 15 -12.11 9.57 2.85
C GLY A 15 -13.43 10.36 2.83
N SER A 16 -14.09 10.44 3.99
CA SER A 16 -15.34 11.20 4.14
C SER A 16 -15.19 12.71 3.96
N VAL A 17 -13.96 13.25 4.08
CA VAL A 17 -13.67 14.69 4.03
C VAL A 17 -12.67 15.07 2.94
N GLY A 18 -12.20 14.09 2.15
CA GLY A 18 -11.20 14.35 1.11
C GLY A 18 -10.69 13.08 0.44
N THR A 19 -9.91 13.29 -0.62
CA THR A 19 -9.28 12.27 -1.44
C THR A 19 -7.78 12.53 -1.52
N LEU A 20 -6.98 11.47 -1.52
CA LEU A 20 -5.55 11.49 -1.79
C LEU A 20 -5.24 10.52 -2.93
N THR A 21 -4.44 10.96 -3.88
CA THR A 21 -3.91 10.11 -4.95
C THR A 21 -2.40 10.23 -4.98
N TYR A 22 -1.70 9.12 -5.11
CA TYR A 22 -0.24 9.10 -5.24
C TYR A 22 0.17 8.21 -6.40
N ASP A 23 0.76 8.82 -7.43
CA ASP A 23 1.25 8.17 -8.64
C ASP A 23 2.73 7.81 -8.44
N PHE A 24 3.03 6.50 -8.35
CA PHE A 24 4.37 5.99 -8.08
C PHE A 24 5.33 6.20 -9.26
N GLY A 25 4.82 6.39 -10.49
CA GLY A 25 5.64 6.57 -11.68
C GLY A 25 6.17 7.99 -11.85
N SER A 26 5.36 8.98 -11.48
CA SER A 26 5.70 10.40 -11.54
C SER A 26 6.12 11.01 -10.20
N ASP A 27 5.97 10.26 -9.10
CA ASP A 27 6.19 10.73 -7.73
C ASP A 27 5.34 11.96 -7.37
N VAL A 28 4.11 12.00 -7.90
CA VAL A 28 3.18 13.13 -7.69
C VAL A 28 2.08 12.73 -6.72
N VAL A 29 1.96 13.49 -5.63
CA VAL A 29 0.82 13.43 -4.72
C VAL A 29 -0.17 14.52 -5.04
N GLN A 30 -1.44 14.16 -5.15
CA GLN A 30 -2.55 15.11 -5.27
C GLN A 30 -3.58 14.87 -4.18
N VAL A 31 -4.19 15.96 -3.71
CA VAL A 31 -5.25 15.91 -2.70
C VAL A 31 -6.43 16.79 -3.11
N GLY A 32 -7.61 16.44 -2.63
CA GLY A 32 -8.79 17.29 -2.69
C GLY A 32 -9.60 17.15 -1.42
N LYS A 33 -10.18 18.25 -0.94
CA LYS A 33 -11.06 18.28 0.23
C LYS A 33 -12.51 18.47 -0.20
N LEU A 34 -13.44 18.25 0.73
CA LEU A 34 -14.84 18.55 0.50
C LEU A 34 -15.03 20.02 0.11
N GLY A 35 -15.60 20.26 -1.07
CA GLY A 35 -15.82 21.59 -1.63
C GLY A 35 -14.78 22.01 -2.68
N ASP A 36 -13.67 21.28 -2.82
CA ASP A 36 -12.72 21.52 -3.90
C ASP A 36 -13.31 21.08 -5.25
N ARG A 37 -12.98 21.83 -6.31
CA ARG A 37 -13.45 21.53 -7.67
C ARG A 37 -12.56 20.54 -8.42
N ALA A 38 -11.35 20.30 -7.92
CA ALA A 38 -10.37 19.42 -8.52
C ALA A 38 -9.37 18.95 -7.46
N LEU A 39 -8.58 17.91 -7.79
CA LEU A 39 -7.38 17.56 -7.03
C LEU A 39 -6.27 18.58 -7.32
N HIS A 40 -5.45 18.84 -6.32
CA HIS A 40 -4.32 19.76 -6.40
C HIS A 40 -3.03 19.04 -6.01
N VAL A 41 -1.94 19.31 -6.72
CA VAL A 41 -0.61 18.77 -6.39
C VAL A 41 -0.17 19.34 -5.05
N VAL A 42 0.42 18.48 -4.22
CA VAL A 42 0.99 18.84 -2.92
C VAL A 42 2.47 18.53 -2.94
N ASP A 43 3.27 19.52 -2.55
CA ASP A 43 4.69 19.32 -2.29
C ASP A 43 4.84 18.51 -0.99
N LEU A 44 5.51 17.36 -1.08
CA LEU A 44 5.84 16.56 0.09
C LEU A 44 7.07 17.18 0.77
N PRO A 45 7.00 17.52 2.06
CA PRO A 45 8.17 17.97 2.79
C PRO A 45 9.17 16.80 2.91
N PRO A 46 10.48 17.03 2.68
CA PRO A 46 11.50 15.97 2.70
C PRO A 46 11.53 15.16 4.00
N GLU A 47 11.09 15.75 5.11
CA GLU A 47 11.05 15.09 6.42
C GLU A 47 9.98 13.99 6.53
N LEU A 48 9.01 13.96 5.60
CA LEU A 48 8.00 12.91 5.50
C LEU A 48 8.37 11.81 4.51
N GLU A 49 9.44 11.98 3.74
CA GLU A 49 9.94 10.93 2.85
C GLU A 49 10.52 9.78 3.68
N GLY A 50 9.93 8.60 3.52
CA GLY A 50 10.43 7.38 4.13
C GLY A 50 11.48 6.73 3.25
N GLU A 51 12.69 6.54 3.79
CA GLU A 51 13.70 5.74 3.11
C GLU A 51 13.36 4.24 3.13
N TRP A 52 13.78 3.52 2.09
CA TRP A 52 13.71 2.07 2.07
C TRP A 52 14.75 1.46 3.02
N ARG A 53 14.30 0.95 4.17
CA ARG A 53 15.18 0.46 5.24
C ARG A 53 14.98 -1.01 5.61
N VAL A 54 14.47 -1.83 4.69
CA VAL A 54 14.10 -3.23 4.97
C VAL A 54 15.28 -4.05 5.49
N GLU A 55 16.44 -3.97 4.84
CA GLU A 55 17.65 -4.70 5.23
C GLU A 55 18.20 -4.21 6.58
N GLU A 56 18.16 -2.90 6.80
CA GLU A 56 18.63 -2.30 8.05
C GLU A 56 17.74 -2.69 9.22
N ASP A 57 16.41 -2.62 9.05
CA ASP A 57 15.43 -3.00 10.05
C ASP A 57 15.53 -4.50 10.38
N PHE A 58 15.82 -5.34 9.37
CA PHE A 58 16.08 -6.76 9.57
C PHE A 58 17.35 -7.00 10.42
N LEU A 59 18.46 -6.35 10.07
CA LEU A 59 19.71 -6.47 10.84
C LEU A 59 19.53 -5.98 12.28
N ALA A 60 18.82 -4.88 12.48
CA ALA A 60 18.50 -4.35 13.80
C ALA A 60 17.67 -5.36 14.61
N ALA A 61 16.64 -5.96 14.00
CA ALA A 61 15.82 -7.00 14.63
C ALA A 61 16.66 -8.21 15.09
N VAL A 62 17.50 -8.76 14.21
CA VAL A 62 18.36 -9.92 14.52
C VAL A 62 19.34 -9.60 15.65
N LYS A 63 20.04 -8.45 15.56
CA LYS A 63 21.04 -8.04 16.56
C LYS A 63 20.40 -7.70 17.92
N SER A 64 19.14 -7.30 17.94
CA SER A 64 18.42 -6.93 19.17
C SER A 64 18.05 -8.10 20.08
N LYS A 65 18.27 -9.36 19.65
CA LYS A 65 17.88 -10.58 20.37
C LYS A 65 16.41 -10.58 20.79
N GLY A 66 15.53 -10.10 19.90
CA GLY A 66 14.07 -10.09 20.09
C GLY A 66 13.49 -8.85 20.77
N ARG A 67 14.30 -7.81 21.07
CA ARG A 67 13.80 -6.53 21.59
C ARG A 67 13.13 -5.69 20.52
N ILE A 68 13.65 -5.71 19.29
CA ILE A 68 13.05 -5.09 18.13
C ILE A 68 12.26 -6.16 17.39
N ARG A 69 10.97 -5.91 17.17
CA ARG A 69 10.10 -6.81 16.40
C ARG A 69 10.00 -6.29 14.97
N PRO A 70 10.48 -7.04 13.98
CA PRO A 70 10.41 -6.61 12.59
C PRO A 70 8.94 -6.53 12.14
N ARG A 71 8.68 -5.62 11.21
CA ARG A 71 7.40 -5.45 10.55
C ARG A 71 7.60 -5.55 9.02
N PRO A 72 6.71 -6.23 8.29
CA PRO A 72 5.61 -7.05 8.80
C PRO A 72 6.13 -8.29 9.56
N ASN A 73 5.39 -8.73 10.58
CA ASN A 73 5.65 -9.96 11.31
C ASN A 73 4.95 -11.16 10.66
N PHE A 74 5.17 -12.37 11.18
CA PHE A 74 4.59 -13.60 10.61
C PHE A 74 3.05 -13.56 10.51
N GLU A 75 2.37 -13.09 11.56
CA GLU A 75 0.90 -13.02 11.57
C GLU A 75 0.38 -12.01 10.54
N GLU A 76 1.05 -10.86 10.41
CA GLU A 76 0.73 -9.87 9.37
C GLU A 76 0.96 -10.45 7.97
N GLY A 77 2.03 -11.24 7.78
CA GLY A 77 2.27 -11.98 6.54
C GLY A 77 1.17 -13.00 6.23
N VAL A 78 0.71 -13.76 7.22
CA VAL A 78 -0.41 -14.71 7.05
C VAL A 78 -1.71 -13.99 6.71
N ARG A 79 -2.00 -12.86 7.36
CA ARG A 79 -3.18 -12.03 7.06
C ARG A 79 -3.14 -11.51 5.62
N TYR A 80 -1.98 -11.04 5.16
CA TYR A 80 -1.80 -10.62 3.77
C TYR A 80 -2.00 -11.78 2.78
N MET A 81 -1.40 -12.95 3.05
CA MET A 81 -1.54 -14.13 2.19
C MET A 81 -2.98 -14.64 2.10
N ARG A 82 -3.80 -14.48 3.14
CA ARG A 82 -5.23 -14.82 3.09
C ARG A 82 -6.00 -13.97 2.08
N VAL A 83 -5.66 -12.69 1.93
CA VAL A 83 -6.25 -11.81 0.91
C VAL A 83 -5.84 -12.28 -0.48
N VAL A 84 -4.54 -12.51 -0.69
CA VAL A 84 -4.01 -12.99 -1.98
C VAL A 84 -4.66 -14.30 -2.40
N GLN A 85 -4.79 -15.25 -1.47
CA GLN A 85 -5.46 -16.53 -1.73
C GLN A 85 -6.95 -16.35 -2.06
N ALA A 86 -7.67 -15.49 -1.32
CA ALA A 86 -9.09 -15.24 -1.59
C ALA A 86 -9.32 -14.62 -2.98
N VAL A 87 -8.44 -13.72 -3.42
CA VAL A 87 -8.47 -13.14 -4.78
C VAL A 87 -8.24 -14.24 -5.83
N ALA A 88 -7.23 -15.10 -5.64
CA ALA A 88 -6.95 -16.20 -6.56
C ALA A 88 -8.11 -17.20 -6.65
N ASP A 89 -8.70 -17.57 -5.49
CA ASP A 89 -9.87 -18.44 -5.41
C ASP A 89 -11.09 -17.82 -6.08
N SER A 90 -11.36 -16.54 -5.82
CA SER A 90 -12.47 -15.80 -6.42
C SER A 90 -12.36 -15.76 -7.93
N HIS A 91 -11.17 -15.47 -8.46
CA HIS A 91 -10.90 -15.52 -9.90
C HIS A 91 -11.11 -16.92 -10.49
N ALA A 92 -10.59 -17.97 -9.83
CA ALA A 92 -10.69 -19.34 -10.32
C ALA A 92 -12.12 -19.89 -10.33
N ARG A 93 -12.95 -19.48 -9.38
CA ARG A 93 -14.33 -19.97 -9.22
C ARG A 93 -15.38 -19.05 -9.83
N ASN A 94 -14.97 -17.83 -10.22
CA ASN A 94 -15.86 -16.79 -10.72
C ASN A 94 -17.03 -16.49 -9.74
N GLU A 95 -16.70 -16.42 -8.45
CA GLU A 95 -17.65 -16.16 -7.38
C GLU A 95 -17.06 -15.25 -6.31
N TRP A 96 -17.92 -14.69 -5.46
CA TRP A 96 -17.48 -13.98 -4.27
C TRP A 96 -16.94 -14.97 -3.23
N VAL A 97 -15.74 -14.70 -2.73
CA VAL A 97 -15.07 -15.54 -1.71
C VAL A 97 -14.75 -14.69 -0.49
N GLU A 98 -15.18 -15.15 0.68
CA GLU A 98 -14.86 -14.49 1.95
C GLU A 98 -13.38 -14.65 2.29
N ILE A 99 -12.75 -13.56 2.75
CA ILE A 99 -11.39 -13.59 3.28
C ILE A 99 -11.43 -14.21 4.68
N LYS A 100 -10.79 -15.37 4.83
CA LYS A 100 -10.74 -16.10 6.11
C LYS A 100 -9.98 -15.28 7.17
N LYS A 101 -10.56 -15.17 8.36
CA LYS A 101 -9.97 -14.49 9.53
C LYS A 101 -8.88 -15.30 10.22
#